data_AF-A0A350Z0C0-F1
#
_entry.id   AF-A0A350Z0C0-F1
#
_cell.length_a   1.000
_cell.length_b   1.000
_cell.length_c   1.000
_cell.angle_alpha   90.00
_cell.angle_beta   90.00
_cell.angle_gamma   90.00
#
_symmetry.space_group_name_H-M   'P 1'
#
loop_
_entity.id
_entity.type
_entity.pdbx_description
1 polymer ?
#
loop_
_entity_poly.entity_id
_entity_poly.type
_entity_poly.pdbx_seq_one_letter_code
_entity_poly.pdbx_strand_id
1 'polypeptide(L)'
;MGFNPWEVIYAHQFDPSLYEQIAEKIGYRIRPSMVMRRINERVEHELIVVMSNDGCVSPPGKITLTAAFPSGKSVSIDLPAGAPGVNDKVYYTIPFPKEDFGCTSSQNAVLTMTLTMKGKVYPVKWAVRQALYDDHQVSVPLIMPCRGDPFLTPSGTYEPVL
;
A
#
# COMPACT_ATOMS: atom_id res chain seq x y z
N MET A 1 15.52 6.06 28.35
CA MET A 1 14.85 4.75 28.50
C MET A 1 15.92 3.71 28.71
N GLY A 2 16.09 3.22 29.94
CA GLY A 2 17.03 2.13 30.23
C GLY A 2 16.36 0.79 29.98
N PHE A 3 17.10 -0.16 29.40
CA PHE A 3 16.64 -1.53 29.23
C PHE A 3 17.05 -2.34 30.47
N ASN A 4 16.09 -2.81 31.27
CA ASN A 4 16.35 -3.71 32.40
C ASN A 4 16.10 -5.17 31.95
N PRO A 5 17.15 -6.01 31.82
CA PRO A 5 17.00 -7.39 31.37
C PRO A 5 16.11 -8.25 32.27
N TRP A 6 16.04 -7.96 33.58
CA TRP A 6 15.29 -8.77 34.53
C TRP A 6 13.77 -8.55 34.42
N GLU A 7 13.33 -7.31 34.21
CA GLU A 7 11.92 -6.99 33.96
C GLU A 7 11.41 -7.62 32.67
N VAL A 8 12.27 -7.68 31.66
CA VAL A 8 12.03 -8.31 30.36
C VAL A 8 11.83 -9.82 30.54
N ILE A 9 12.76 -10.50 31.21
CA ILE A 9 12.63 -11.95 31.49
C ILE A 9 11.39 -12.25 32.32
N TYR A 10 11.11 -11.44 33.33
CA TYR A 10 9.92 -11.59 34.17
C TYR A 10 8.64 -11.41 33.32
N ALA A 11 8.52 -10.32 32.57
CA ALA A 11 7.36 -10.06 31.71
C ALA A 11 7.12 -11.17 30.68
N HIS A 12 8.17 -11.75 30.10
CA HIS A 12 8.06 -12.88 29.16
C HIS A 12 7.40 -14.12 29.77
N GLN A 13 7.62 -14.36 31.07
CA GLN A 13 7.02 -15.51 31.77
C GLN A 13 5.51 -15.33 32.00
N PHE A 14 5.03 -14.09 32.16
CA PHE A 14 3.61 -13.80 32.41
C PHE A 14 2.80 -13.53 31.14
N ASP A 15 3.44 -12.99 30.11
CA ASP A 15 2.78 -12.75 28.82
C ASP A 15 3.73 -13.03 27.65
N PRO A 16 3.80 -14.29 27.19
CA PRO A 16 4.56 -14.67 26.01
C PRO A 16 4.14 -13.89 24.76
N SER A 17 2.86 -13.50 24.67
CA SER A 17 2.29 -12.81 23.50
C SER A 17 2.84 -11.39 23.33
N LEU A 18 3.36 -10.77 24.40
CA LEU A 18 3.98 -9.45 24.36
C LEU A 18 5.16 -9.41 23.37
N TYR A 19 5.97 -10.47 23.34
CA TYR A 19 7.13 -10.55 22.45
C TYR A 19 6.74 -10.83 21.01
N GLU A 20 5.70 -11.62 20.80
CA GLU A 20 5.15 -11.86 19.47
C GLU A 20 4.63 -10.54 18.89
N GLN A 21 3.89 -9.76 19.67
CA GLN A 21 3.40 -8.43 19.27
C GLN A 21 4.53 -7.43 18.96
N ILE A 22 5.63 -7.46 19.72
CA ILE A 22 6.81 -6.63 19.46
C ILE A 22 7.53 -7.11 18.20
N ALA A 23 7.75 -8.42 18.07
CA ALA A 23 8.40 -9.05 16.93
C ALA A 23 7.63 -8.79 15.63
N GLU A 24 6.29 -8.79 15.71
CA GLU A 24 5.41 -8.42 14.62
C GLU A 24 5.62 -6.99 14.12
N LYS A 25 6.21 -6.08 14.89
CA LYS A 25 6.47 -4.70 14.45
C LYS A 25 7.91 -4.44 14.03
N ILE A 26 8.82 -5.42 14.16
CA ILE A 26 10.23 -5.24 13.82
C ILE A 26 10.39 -4.98 12.32
N GLY A 27 11.20 -3.96 11.99
CA GLY A 27 11.48 -3.58 10.61
C GLY A 27 10.46 -2.61 10.01
N TYR A 28 10.45 -2.50 8.69
CA TYR A 28 9.40 -1.80 7.95
C TYR A 28 8.34 -2.82 7.54
N ARG A 29 7.06 -2.46 7.66
CA ARG A 29 5.93 -3.35 7.35
C ARG A 29 4.89 -2.59 6.55
N ILE A 30 4.97 -2.77 5.23
CA ILE A 30 4.18 -1.97 4.31
C ILE A 30 2.95 -2.74 3.87
N ARG A 31 1.80 -2.10 3.98
CA ARG A 31 0.53 -2.62 3.46
C ARG A 31 -0.24 -1.57 2.68
N PRO A 32 -1.07 -1.99 1.71
CA PRO A 32 -2.09 -1.12 1.16
C PRO A 32 -3.16 -0.92 2.25
N SER A 33 -3.38 0.32 2.66
CA SER A 33 -4.49 0.71 3.53
C SER A 33 -5.79 0.87 2.76
N MET A 34 -5.71 1.38 1.54
CA MET A 34 -6.85 1.58 0.65
C MET A 34 -6.37 1.56 -0.79
N VAL A 35 -7.13 0.92 -1.66
CA VAL A 35 -6.88 0.96 -3.10
C VAL A 35 -8.20 1.34 -3.77
N MET A 36 -8.17 2.38 -4.59
CA MET A 36 -9.36 2.86 -5.30
C MET A 36 -9.02 3.29 -6.71
N ARG A 37 -9.94 3.03 -7.63
CA ARG A 37 -9.89 3.58 -8.97
C ARG A 37 -10.57 4.94 -8.99
N ARG A 38 -9.92 5.93 -9.59
CA ARG A 38 -10.43 7.29 -9.78
C ARG A 38 -10.45 7.63 -11.27
N ILE A 39 -11.32 8.54 -11.67
CA ILE A 39 -11.26 9.23 -12.96
C ILE A 39 -10.81 10.66 -12.68
N ASN A 40 -9.74 11.13 -13.33
CA ASN A 40 -9.23 12.48 -13.13
C ASN A 40 -9.99 13.50 -14.01
N GLU A 41 -9.62 14.79 -13.87
CA GLU A 41 -10.24 15.90 -14.60
C GLU A 41 -10.10 15.79 -16.14
N ARG A 42 -9.15 14.99 -16.63
CA ARG A 42 -8.91 14.73 -18.05
C ARG A 42 -9.63 13.49 -18.56
N VAL A 43 -10.53 12.92 -17.76
CA VAL A 43 -11.26 11.68 -18.08
C VAL A 43 -10.31 10.48 -18.24
N GLU A 44 -9.15 10.52 -17.60
CA GLU A 44 -8.22 9.39 -17.54
C GLU A 44 -8.41 8.63 -16.22
N HIS A 45 -8.32 7.31 -16.29
CA HIS A 45 -8.39 6.50 -15.08
C HIS A 45 -7.04 6.48 -14.36
N GLU A 46 -7.11 6.45 -13.05
CA GLU A 46 -5.96 6.38 -12.14
C GLU A 46 -6.27 5.36 -11.04
N LEU A 47 -5.24 4.68 -10.56
CA LEU A 47 -5.30 3.83 -9.39
C LEU A 47 -4.62 4.56 -8.23
N ILE A 48 -5.41 4.93 -7.22
CA ILE A 48 -4.89 5.50 -5.97
C ILE A 48 -4.61 4.36 -5.01
N VAL A 49 -3.36 4.26 -4.58
CA VAL A 49 -2.90 3.29 -3.58
C VAL A 49 -2.46 4.06 -2.35
N VAL A 50 -3.25 3.98 -1.28
CA VAL A 50 -2.87 4.50 0.04
C VAL A 50 -2.05 3.43 0.74
N MET A 51 -0.79 3.75 1.03
CA MET A 51 0.15 2.85 1.69
C MET A 51 0.37 3.27 3.15
N SER A 52 0.61 2.28 4.00
CA SER A 52 0.96 2.50 5.40
C SER A 52 2.11 1.62 5.81
N ASN A 53 2.96 2.14 6.69
CA ASN A 53 4.04 1.38 7.32
C ASN A 53 3.71 1.20 8.81
N ASP A 54 3.26 0.01 9.17
CA ASP A 54 2.95 -0.36 10.56
C ASP A 54 4.17 -0.88 11.33
N GLY A 55 5.35 -0.88 10.70
CA GLY A 55 6.61 -1.29 11.30
C GLY A 55 7.21 -0.19 12.19
N CYS A 56 8.26 -0.53 12.94
CA CYS A 56 8.94 0.40 13.84
C CYS A 56 10.03 1.24 13.17
N VAL A 57 10.37 0.97 11.89
CA VAL A 57 11.36 1.75 11.13
C VAL A 57 10.91 2.03 9.70
N SER A 58 11.44 3.10 9.11
CA SER A 58 11.26 3.42 7.70
C SER A 58 12.10 2.50 6.80
N PRO A 59 11.70 2.27 5.54
CA PRO A 59 12.49 1.51 4.58
C PRO A 59 13.91 2.09 4.41
N PRO A 60 14.97 1.27 4.36
CA PRO A 60 16.35 1.77 4.31
C PRO A 60 16.79 2.25 2.91
N GLY A 61 15.86 2.40 1.97
CA GLY A 61 16.14 2.69 0.57
C GLY A 61 14.92 3.22 -0.17
N LYS A 62 14.93 3.04 -1.49
CA LYS A 62 13.85 3.50 -2.37
C LYS A 62 12.93 2.34 -2.71
N ILE A 63 11.63 2.53 -2.54
CA ILE A 63 10.62 1.55 -2.93
C ILE A 63 10.08 1.89 -4.31
N THR A 64 9.98 0.90 -5.17
CA THR A 64 9.27 0.98 -6.43
C THR A 64 8.00 0.14 -6.30
N LEU A 65 6.85 0.79 -6.48
CA LEU A 65 5.54 0.16 -6.50
C LEU A 65 5.16 -0.10 -7.96
N THR A 66 4.83 -1.34 -8.28
CA THR A 66 4.43 -1.76 -9.63
C THR A 66 3.01 -2.30 -9.60
N ALA A 67 2.16 -1.82 -10.50
CA ALA A 67 0.84 -2.38 -10.75
C ALA A 67 0.83 -3.06 -12.11
N ALA A 68 0.53 -4.36 -12.14
CA ALA A 68 0.26 -5.12 -13.35
C ALA A 68 -1.25 -5.19 -13.59
N PHE A 69 -1.68 -4.82 -14.80
CA PHE A 69 -3.07 -4.74 -15.20
C PHE A 69 -3.49 -5.95 -16.06
N PRO A 70 -4.80 -6.23 -16.21
CA PRO A 70 -5.31 -7.36 -16.98
C PRO A 70 -4.85 -7.42 -18.44
N SER A 71 -4.59 -6.27 -19.08
CA SER A 71 -3.99 -6.19 -20.42
C SER A 71 -2.57 -6.76 -20.52
N GLY A 72 -1.93 -7.07 -19.39
CA GLY A 72 -0.53 -7.48 -19.32
C GLY A 72 0.44 -6.29 -19.23
N LYS A 73 -0.06 -5.05 -19.28
CA LYS A 73 0.77 -3.86 -19.05
C LYS A 73 1.07 -3.69 -17.57
N SER A 74 2.30 -3.26 -17.28
CA SER A 74 2.72 -2.88 -15.94
C SER A 74 3.12 -1.41 -15.89
N VAL A 75 2.76 -0.75 -14.81
CA VAL A 75 3.12 0.64 -14.53
C VAL A 75 3.84 0.66 -13.19
N SER A 76 5.02 1.26 -13.16
CA SER A 76 5.83 1.38 -11.96
C SER A 76 5.97 2.84 -11.56
N ILE A 77 5.87 3.10 -10.26
CA ILE A 77 6.14 4.39 -9.67
C ILE A 77 7.17 4.26 -8.57
N ASP A 78 7.99 5.28 -8.47
CA ASP A 78 9.11 5.33 -7.56
C ASP A 78 8.73 6.20 -6.36
N LEU A 79 8.72 5.60 -5.17
CA LEU A 79 8.42 6.32 -3.94
C LEU A 79 9.64 7.15 -3.51
N PRO A 80 9.43 8.25 -2.75
CA PRO A 80 10.53 8.95 -2.08
C PRO A 80 11.34 7.99 -1.20
N ALA A 81 12.65 8.23 -1.09
CA ALA A 81 13.52 7.40 -0.25
C ALA A 81 13.05 7.43 1.21
N GLY A 82 12.94 6.25 1.84
CA GLY A 82 12.44 6.11 3.20
C GLY A 82 10.92 6.22 3.36
N ALA A 83 10.17 6.34 2.26
CA ALA A 83 8.71 6.31 2.30
C ALA A 83 8.18 4.88 2.05
N PRO A 84 7.06 4.48 2.68
CA PRO A 84 6.29 5.23 3.68
C PRO A 84 7.01 5.28 5.04
N GLY A 85 6.95 6.44 5.72
CA GLY A 85 7.54 6.62 7.05
C GLY A 85 6.82 5.80 8.13
N VAL A 86 7.43 5.66 9.31
CA VAL A 86 6.81 4.96 10.45
C VAL A 86 5.46 5.61 10.82
N ASN A 87 4.40 4.79 10.89
CA ASN A 87 3.01 5.24 11.12
C ASN A 87 2.47 6.24 10.09
N ASP A 88 3.14 6.36 8.94
CA ASP A 88 2.74 7.27 7.87
C ASP A 88 1.62 6.67 7.01
N LYS A 89 0.80 7.54 6.43
CA LYS A 89 -0.28 7.20 5.51
C LYS A 89 -0.20 8.11 4.30
N VAL A 90 0.37 7.59 3.21
CA VAL A 90 0.60 8.35 1.98
C VAL A 90 -0.15 7.70 0.84
N TYR A 91 -0.80 8.52 0.03
CA TYR A 91 -1.43 8.06 -1.20
C TYR A 91 -0.47 8.24 -2.37
N TYR A 92 -0.44 7.25 -3.25
CA TYR A 92 0.29 7.28 -4.49
C TYR A 92 -0.66 7.07 -5.66
N THR A 93 -0.42 7.78 -6.76
CA THR A 93 -1.26 7.73 -7.96
C THR A 93 -0.52 6.97 -9.04
N ILE A 94 -1.11 5.86 -9.51
CA ILE A 94 -0.60 5.08 -10.63
C ILE A 94 -1.51 5.35 -11.83
N PRO A 95 -0.98 5.83 -12.97
CA PRO A 95 -1.79 6.01 -14.17
C PRO A 95 -2.28 4.65 -14.66
N PHE A 96 -3.57 4.58 -14.99
CA PHE A 96 -4.20 3.38 -15.48
C PHE A 96 -3.95 3.27 -17.00
N PRO A 97 -3.60 2.09 -17.55
CA PRO A 97 -3.45 1.94 -19.00
C PRO A 97 -4.79 2.16 -19.71
N LYS A 98 -4.77 2.85 -20.86
CA LYS A 98 -5.99 3.18 -21.62
C LYS A 98 -6.75 1.93 -22.09
N GLU A 99 -6.03 0.84 -22.32
CA GLU A 99 -6.59 -0.45 -22.75
C GLU A 99 -7.47 -1.08 -21.67
N ASP A 100 -7.20 -0.79 -20.39
CA ASP A 100 -7.92 -1.35 -19.25
C ASP A 100 -9.03 -0.41 -18.73
N PHE A 101 -9.31 0.71 -19.42
CA PHE A 101 -10.39 1.62 -19.01
C PHE A 101 -11.77 0.94 -19.03
N GLY A 102 -11.96 -0.07 -19.88
CA GLY A 102 -13.19 -0.87 -19.91
C GLY A 102 -13.30 -1.92 -18.80
N CYS A 103 -12.29 -2.07 -17.93
CA CYS A 103 -12.29 -3.13 -16.93
C CYS A 103 -13.44 -2.99 -15.92
N THR A 104 -14.07 -4.12 -15.63
CA THR A 104 -15.15 -4.25 -14.65
C THR A 104 -14.64 -4.85 -13.34
N SER A 105 -15.48 -4.84 -12.30
CA SER A 105 -15.15 -5.32 -10.95
C SER A 105 -14.76 -6.80 -10.86
N SER A 106 -14.91 -7.59 -11.94
CA SER A 106 -14.45 -8.97 -12.02
C SER A 106 -12.95 -9.11 -12.35
N GLN A 107 -12.30 -8.02 -12.77
CA GLN A 107 -10.88 -8.01 -13.10
C GLN A 107 -10.06 -7.40 -11.97
N ASN A 108 -8.83 -7.89 -11.80
CA ASN A 108 -7.93 -7.49 -10.73
C ASN A 108 -6.63 -6.91 -11.32
N ALA A 109 -6.06 -5.91 -10.64
CA ALA A 109 -4.66 -5.56 -10.81
C ALA A 109 -3.82 -6.28 -9.76
N VAL A 110 -2.56 -6.57 -10.07
CA VAL A 110 -1.61 -7.17 -9.15
C VAL A 110 -0.58 -6.12 -8.76
N LEU A 111 -0.47 -5.83 -7.47
CA LEU A 111 0.51 -4.89 -6.94
C LEU A 111 1.72 -5.64 -6.40
N THR A 112 2.91 -5.18 -6.77
CA THR A 112 4.20 -5.68 -6.29
C THR A 112 5.08 -4.53 -5.85
N MET A 113 6.03 -4.82 -4.97
CA MET A 113 6.98 -3.82 -4.48
C MET A 113 8.40 -4.35 -4.54
N THR A 114 9.33 -3.48 -4.92
CA THR A 114 10.76 -3.76 -4.83
C THR A 114 11.47 -2.65 -4.05
N LEU A 115 12.48 -3.03 -3.29
CA LEU A 115 13.34 -2.14 -2.52
C LEU A 115 14.70 -2.09 -3.19
N THR A 116 15.10 -0.89 -3.61
CA THR A 116 16.43 -0.64 -4.12
C THR A 116 17.29 -0.02 -3.02
N MET A 117 18.38 -0.69 -2.66
CA MET A 117 19.34 -0.23 -1.66
C MET A 117 20.76 -0.55 -2.12
N LYS A 118 21.65 0.46 -2.10
CA LYS A 118 23.07 0.31 -2.48
C LYS A 118 23.25 -0.40 -3.85
N GLY A 119 22.41 -0.09 -4.82
CA GLY A 119 22.46 -0.67 -6.18
C GLY A 119 21.93 -2.10 -6.31
N LYS A 120 21.40 -2.70 -5.22
CA LYS A 120 20.74 -4.01 -5.24
C LYS A 120 19.23 -3.84 -5.12
N VAL A 121 18.49 -4.72 -5.80
CA VAL A 121 17.02 -4.74 -5.80
C VAL A 121 16.55 -5.99 -5.05
N TYR A 122 15.65 -5.80 -4.11
CA TYR A 122 15.07 -6.87 -3.29
C TYR A 122 13.54 -6.84 -3.41
N PRO A 123 12.87 -7.99 -3.56
CA PRO A 123 11.41 -8.03 -3.48
C PRO A 123 10.96 -7.71 -2.06
N VAL A 124 9.89 -6.92 -1.93
CA VAL A 124 9.32 -6.56 -0.63
C VAL A 124 8.08 -7.40 -0.38
N LYS A 125 7.96 -7.95 0.83
CA LYS A 125 6.76 -8.69 1.27
C LYS A 125 5.67 -7.72 1.72
N TRP A 126 4.43 -8.01 1.34
CA TRP A 126 3.27 -7.26 1.83
C TRP A 126 2.95 -7.63 3.28
N ALA A 127 2.70 -6.62 4.12
CA ALA A 127 2.28 -6.79 5.51
C ALA A 127 0.75 -6.81 5.66
N VAL A 128 0.07 -7.60 4.82
CA VAL A 128 -1.40 -7.75 4.88
C VAL A 128 -1.77 -8.88 5.83
N ARG A 129 -2.94 -8.77 6.46
CA ARG A 129 -3.50 -9.82 7.34
C ARG A 129 -4.07 -11.00 6.55
N GLN A 130 -4.52 -10.75 5.32
CA GLN A 130 -5.03 -11.80 4.44
C GLN A 130 -3.89 -12.71 3.99
N ALA A 131 -4.12 -14.02 4.02
CA ALA A 131 -3.18 -14.99 3.45
C ALA A 131 -3.07 -14.75 1.93
N LEU A 132 -1.86 -14.47 1.46
CA LEU A 132 -1.55 -14.32 0.04
C LEU A 132 -1.00 -15.65 -0.50
N TYR A 133 -1.26 -15.91 -1.78
CA TYR A 133 -0.63 -17.04 -2.48
C TYR A 133 0.88 -16.79 -2.66
N ASP A 134 1.24 -15.55 -3.01
CA ASP A 134 2.61 -15.05 -3.06
C ASP A 134 2.71 -13.84 -2.12
N ASP A 135 3.59 -13.93 -1.13
CA ASP A 135 3.85 -12.89 -0.15
C ASP A 135 4.25 -11.53 -0.77
N HIS A 136 4.73 -11.53 -2.01
CA HIS A 136 5.19 -10.35 -2.74
C HIS A 136 4.13 -9.74 -3.67
N GLN A 137 2.95 -10.35 -3.77
CA GLN A 137 1.90 -9.92 -4.69
C GLN A 137 0.57 -9.78 -3.97
N VAL A 138 -0.09 -8.63 -4.15
CA VAL A 138 -1.46 -8.42 -3.66
C VAL A 138 -2.37 -8.10 -4.84
N SER A 139 -3.42 -8.92 -4.99
CA SER A 139 -4.44 -8.73 -6.02
C SER A 139 -5.52 -7.78 -5.50
N VAL A 140 -5.80 -6.73 -6.26
CA VAL A 140 -6.78 -5.70 -5.92
C VAL A 140 -7.84 -5.60 -7.01
N PRO A 141 -9.14 -5.61 -6.66
CA PRO A 141 -10.20 -5.55 -7.65
C PRO A 141 -10.27 -4.17 -8.29
N LEU A 142 -10.47 -4.14 -9.61
CA LEU A 142 -10.59 -2.93 -10.41
C LEU A 142 -12.03 -2.43 -10.42
N ILE A 143 -12.51 -2.04 -9.24
CA ILE A 143 -13.88 -1.56 -9.05
C ILE A 143 -14.06 -0.22 -9.76
N MET A 144 -15.06 -0.13 -10.63
CA MET A 144 -15.47 1.14 -11.25
C MET A 144 -16.03 2.09 -10.18
N PRO A 145 -15.61 3.36 -10.15
CA PRO A 145 -16.20 4.32 -9.23
C PRO A 145 -17.68 4.53 -9.58
N CYS A 146 -18.51 4.79 -8.56
CA CYS A 146 -19.94 5.02 -8.75
C CYS A 146 -20.18 6.24 -9.65
N ARG A 147 -21.18 6.14 -10.53
CA ARG A 147 -21.56 7.26 -11.41
C ARG A 147 -22.10 8.40 -10.53
N GLY A 148 -21.47 9.57 -10.59
CA GLY A 148 -21.88 10.75 -9.80
C GLY A 148 -21.24 10.84 -8.40
N ASP A 149 -20.15 10.11 -8.14
CA ASP A 149 -19.40 10.23 -6.89
C ASP A 149 -18.84 11.66 -6.70
N PRO A 150 -19.08 12.34 -5.56
CA PRO A 150 -18.61 13.70 -5.29
C PRO A 150 -17.08 13.83 -5.23
N PHE A 151 -16.35 12.71 -5.08
CA PHE A 151 -14.88 12.68 -5.22
C PHE A 151 -14.42 12.70 -6.69
N LEU A 152 -15.35 12.66 -7.65
CA LEU A 152 -15.11 12.73 -9.11
C LEU A 152 -15.47 14.09 -9.72
N THR A 153 -16.07 15.02 -8.96
CA THR A 153 -16.26 16.38 -9.46
C THR A 153 -14.96 17.17 -9.33
N PRO A 154 -14.57 18.00 -10.33
CA PRO A 154 -13.65 19.10 -10.06
C PRO A 154 -14.19 19.87 -8.85
N SER A 155 -13.32 20.58 -8.12
CA SER A 155 -13.63 21.36 -6.90
C SER A 155 -14.67 22.48 -7.11
N GLY A 156 -15.84 22.15 -7.66
CA GLY A 156 -17.05 22.93 -7.62
C GLY A 156 -17.72 22.75 -6.27
N THR A 157 -18.36 23.81 -5.84
CA THR A 157 -19.08 23.90 -4.57
C THR A 157 -20.09 22.75 -4.46
N TYR A 158 -19.85 21.84 -3.50
CA TYR A 158 -20.82 20.85 -3.09
C TYR A 158 -21.94 21.57 -2.33
N GLU A 159 -23.11 21.70 -2.96
CA GLU A 159 -24.32 22.10 -2.26
C GLU A 159 -25.10 20.83 -1.86
N PRO A 160 -25.18 20.51 -0.55
CA PRO A 160 -25.97 19.37 -0.11
C PRO A 160 -27.45 19.66 -0.34
N VAL A 161 -28.14 18.75 -1.03
CA VAL A 161 -29.61 18.74 -1.06
C VAL A 161 -30.08 18.09 0.25
N LEU A 162 -30.72 18.90 1.09
CA LEU A 162 -31.39 18.49 2.33
C LEU A 162 -32.62 17.62 2.05
#